data_AF-A0A3D5QBS0-F1
#
_entry.id   AF-A0A3D5QBS0-F1
#
_cell.length_a   1.000
_cell.length_b   1.000
_cell.length_c   1.000
_cell.angle_alpha   90.00
_cell.angle_beta   90.00
_cell.angle_gamma   90.00
#
_symmetry.space_group_name_H-M   'P 1'
#
loop_
_entity.id
_entity.type
_entity.pdbx_description
1 polymer ?
#
loop_
_entity_poly.entity_id
_entity_poly.type
_entity_poly.pdbx_seq_one_letter_code
_entity_poly.pdbx_strand_id
1 'polypeptide(L)'
;MRKHPLVTGNFYHVYTKSIASYEVFRTVTDYHRMVELMKFYAYEKRPTKFSEYFKIKDKSVNVSKYFQPNDKIVNMISYCLMPTHIHFL
;
A
#
# COMPACT_ATOMS: atom_id res chain seq x y z
N MET A 1 0.66 -17.06 16.12
CA MET A 1 -0.11 -17.41 14.90
C MET A 1 -1.46 -16.68 14.95
N ARG A 2 -1.98 -16.13 13.83
CA ARG A 2 -3.30 -15.45 13.85
C ARG A 2 -4.40 -16.47 14.16
N LYS A 3 -5.40 -16.09 14.96
CA LYS A 3 -6.56 -16.95 15.27
C LYS A 3 -7.37 -17.30 14.03
N HIS A 4 -7.45 -16.38 13.07
CA HIS A 4 -8.08 -16.58 11.77
C HIS A 4 -7.04 -16.38 10.66
N PRO A 5 -6.83 -17.38 9.78
CA PRO A 5 -5.93 -17.25 8.65
C PRO A 5 -6.48 -16.26 7.63
N LEU A 6 -5.58 -15.67 6.84
CA LEU A 6 -5.96 -14.93 5.63
C LEU A 6 -6.09 -15.95 4.50
N VAL A 7 -7.23 -15.96 3.83
CA VAL A 7 -7.61 -16.92 2.81
C VAL A 7 -7.91 -16.15 1.52
N THR A 8 -7.44 -16.66 0.39
CA THR A 8 -7.66 -16.05 -0.92
C THR A 8 -9.16 -15.98 -1.26
N GLY A 9 -9.55 -15.03 -2.13
CA GLY A 9 -10.93 -14.86 -2.58
C GLY A 9 -11.89 -14.20 -1.58
N ASN A 10 -11.39 -13.73 -0.43
CA ASN A 10 -12.20 -13.06 0.60
C ASN A 10 -11.88 -11.57 0.68
N PHE A 11 -12.84 -10.79 1.17
CA PHE A 11 -12.66 -9.37 1.49
C PHE A 11 -12.22 -9.20 2.95
N TYR A 12 -11.29 -8.28 3.18
CA TYR A 12 -10.77 -8.01 4.51
C TYR A 12 -10.76 -6.51 4.78
N HIS A 13 -11.47 -6.09 5.82
CA HIS A 13 -11.27 -4.77 6.39
C HIS A 13 -10.02 -4.79 7.27
N VAL A 14 -8.94 -4.19 6.78
CA VAL A 14 -7.67 -4.08 7.52
C VAL A 14 -7.55 -2.67 8.04
N TYR A 15 -7.30 -2.52 9.34
CA TYR A 15 -7.03 -1.20 9.92
C TYR A 15 -5.77 -1.22 10.77
N THR A 16 -5.12 -0.05 10.85
CA THR A 16 -4.03 0.19 11.81
C THR A 16 -4.15 1.60 12.36
N LYS A 17 -3.81 1.77 13.64
CA LYS A 17 -3.84 3.06 14.36
C LYS A 17 -2.48 3.29 15.01
N SER A 18 -2.02 4.53 14.99
CA SER A 18 -0.79 4.93 15.67
C SER A 18 -0.89 4.78 17.18
N ILE A 19 0.26 4.61 17.83
CA ILE A 19 0.35 4.65 19.29
C ILE A 19 0.05 6.07 19.79
N ALA A 20 -0.63 6.17 20.94
CA ALA A 20 -0.93 7.45 21.60
C ALA A 20 -1.59 8.51 20.69
N SER A 21 -2.38 8.09 19.69
CA SER A 21 -3.01 8.99 18.70
C SER A 21 -2.01 9.92 18.00
N TYR A 22 -0.77 9.48 17.85
CA TYR A 22 0.28 10.24 17.17
C TYR A 22 -0.07 10.48 15.70
N GLU A 23 0.00 11.72 15.24
CA GLU A 23 -0.22 12.06 13.84
C GLU A 23 0.98 11.63 12.98
N VAL A 24 0.75 10.60 12.17
CA VAL A 24 1.71 10.03 11.23
C VAL A 24 1.68 10.79 9.91
N PHE A 25 0.50 11.14 9.42
CA PHE A 25 0.34 11.89 8.15
C PHE A 25 0.10 13.36 8.44
N ARG A 26 1.16 14.15 8.36
CA ARG A 26 1.17 15.58 8.74
C ARG A 26 1.12 16.50 7.53
N THR A 27 1.54 16.00 6.39
CA THR A 27 1.64 16.76 5.14
C THR A 27 0.98 15.99 4.01
N VAL A 28 0.53 16.71 2.98
CA VAL A 28 -0.01 16.13 1.74
C VAL A 28 0.99 15.14 1.10
N THR A 29 2.28 15.41 1.21
CA THR A 29 3.36 14.52 0.74
C THR A 29 3.35 13.17 1.45
N ASP A 30 3.02 13.11 2.75
CA ASP A 30 2.94 11.86 3.49
C ASP A 30 1.81 10.97 2.94
N TYR A 31 0.65 11.57 2.65
CA TYR A 31 -0.49 10.88 2.04
C TYR A 31 -0.14 10.36 0.64
N HIS A 32 0.48 11.18 -0.21
CA HIS A 32 0.91 10.73 -1.54
C HIS A 32 1.93 9.60 -1.47
N ARG A 33 2.92 9.71 -0.56
CA ARG A 33 3.89 8.65 -0.33
C ARG A 33 3.22 7.35 0.09
N MET A 34 2.22 7.41 0.97
CA MET A 34 1.47 6.24 1.42
C MET A 34 0.69 5.59 0.27
N VAL A 35 0.02 6.37 -0.57
CA VAL A 35 -0.68 5.87 -1.75
C VAL A 35 0.26 5.11 -2.69
N GLU A 36 1.45 5.64 -2.92
CA GLU A 36 2.44 4.97 -3.75
C GLU A 36 3.01 3.71 -3.09
N LEU A 37 3.16 3.72 -1.77
CA LEU A 37 3.63 2.58 -0.99
C LEU A 37 2.60 1.43 -1.02
N MET A 38 1.31 1.75 -0.88
CA MET A 38 0.21 0.78 -0.99
C MET A 38 0.19 0.11 -2.36
N LYS A 39 0.31 0.89 -3.45
CA LYS A 39 0.37 0.35 -4.81
C LYS A 39 1.59 -0.55 -5.01
N PHE A 40 2.75 -0.12 -4.52
CA PHE A 40 4.01 -0.85 -4.68
C PHE A 40 4.02 -2.20 -3.96
N TYR A 41 3.50 -2.25 -2.73
CA TYR A 41 3.46 -3.48 -1.92
C TYR A 41 2.26 -4.38 -2.19
N ALA A 42 1.33 -3.97 -3.08
CA ALA A 42 0.27 -4.85 -3.55
C ALA A 42 0.77 -6.01 -4.44
N TYR A 43 2.03 -5.93 -4.91
CA TYR A 43 2.68 -6.94 -5.76
C TYR A 43 3.68 -7.78 -4.96
N GLU A 44 3.70 -9.09 -5.24
CA GLU A 44 4.61 -10.04 -4.61
C GLU A 44 6.05 -9.79 -5.03
N LYS A 45 6.27 -9.83 -6.36
CA LYS A 45 7.56 -9.64 -6.98
C LYS A 45 7.80 -8.16 -7.18
N ARG A 46 8.85 -7.66 -6.53
CA ARG A 46 9.26 -6.26 -6.59
C ARG A 46 10.68 -6.23 -7.14
N PRO A 47 10.92 -5.59 -8.30
CA PRO A 47 12.23 -5.59 -8.95
C PRO A 47 13.26 -4.68 -8.26
N THR A 48 12.81 -3.84 -7.33
CA THR A 48 13.64 -2.91 -6.56
C THR A 48 13.01 -2.67 -5.18
N LYS A 49 13.65 -1.86 -4.35
CA LYS A 49 13.12 -1.31 -3.10
C LYS A 49 12.27 -0.06 -3.36
N PHE A 50 11.32 0.22 -2.47
CA PHE A 50 10.41 1.37 -2.61
C PHE A 50 11.14 2.71 -2.76
N SER A 51 12.27 2.92 -2.09
CA SER A 51 12.99 4.21 -2.14
C SER A 51 13.63 4.51 -3.50
N GLU A 52 13.91 3.51 -4.31
CA GLU A 52 14.35 3.67 -5.70
C GLU A 52 13.15 3.89 -6.62
N TYR A 53 12.11 3.06 -6.49
CA TYR A 53 10.85 3.23 -7.21
C TYR A 53 10.23 4.63 -7.03
N PHE A 54 10.24 5.14 -5.80
CA PHE A 54 9.64 6.44 -5.48
C PHE A 54 10.34 7.62 -6.15
N LYS A 55 11.61 7.48 -6.54
CA LYS A 55 12.38 8.53 -7.25
C LYS A 55 12.07 8.61 -8.74
N ILE A 56 11.38 7.60 -9.30
CA ILE A 56 11.05 7.55 -10.72
C ILE A 56 9.99 8.62 -11.01
N LYS A 57 10.37 9.63 -11.82
CA LYS A 57 9.48 10.74 -12.20
C LYS A 57 8.35 10.28 -13.12
N ASP A 58 8.67 9.45 -14.10
CA ASP A 58 7.68 8.90 -15.03
C ASP A 58 7.34 7.46 -14.68
N LYS A 59 6.22 7.33 -13.96
CA LYS A 59 5.64 6.03 -13.58
C LYS A 59 4.78 5.44 -14.71
N SER A 60 4.30 6.25 -15.66
CA SER A 60 3.40 5.79 -16.71
C SER A 60 4.09 4.83 -17.69
N VAL A 61 5.37 5.07 -17.99
CA VAL A 61 6.17 4.25 -18.90
C VAL A 61 6.76 3.00 -18.21
N ASN A 62 6.83 3.00 -16.88
CA ASN A 62 7.63 2.06 -16.11
C ASN A 62 6.83 1.10 -15.22
N VAL A 63 5.61 1.44 -14.82
CA VAL A 63 4.83 0.60 -13.90
C VAL A 63 4.53 -0.77 -14.51
N SER A 64 4.19 -0.87 -15.79
CA SER A 64 4.00 -2.17 -16.47
C SER A 64 5.29 -2.97 -16.65
N LYS A 65 6.44 -2.30 -16.71
CA LYS A 65 7.77 -2.94 -16.74
C LYS A 65 8.11 -3.56 -15.39
N TYR A 66 7.69 -2.92 -14.30
CA TYR A 66 8.02 -3.34 -12.94
C TYR A 66 6.97 -4.24 -12.28
N PHE A 67 5.72 -4.15 -12.73
CA PHE A 67 4.58 -4.82 -12.11
C PHE A 67 3.70 -5.43 -13.19
N GLN A 68 3.64 -6.76 -13.20
CA GLN A 68 2.67 -7.48 -14.01
C GLN A 68 1.35 -7.61 -13.24
N PRO A 69 0.19 -7.45 -13.89
CA PRO A 69 -1.11 -7.60 -13.23
C PRO A 69 -1.26 -8.94 -12.49
N ASN A 70 -0.67 -10.01 -13.04
CA ASN A 70 -0.72 -11.36 -12.46
C ASN A 70 0.13 -11.53 -11.19
N ASP A 71 1.05 -10.61 -10.89
CA ASP A 71 1.90 -10.66 -9.68
C ASP A 71 1.26 -9.96 -8.47
N LYS A 72 0.04 -9.43 -8.63
CA LYS A 72 -0.68 -8.72 -7.58
C LYS A 72 -1.29 -9.71 -6.58
N ILE A 73 -0.89 -9.61 -5.32
CA ILE A 73 -1.33 -10.52 -4.24
C ILE A 73 -2.54 -10.04 -3.47
N VAL A 74 -2.84 -8.74 -3.55
CA VAL A 74 -4.00 -8.14 -2.89
C VAL A 74 -4.66 -7.12 -3.82
N ASN A 75 -5.99 -7.15 -3.89
CA ASN A 75 -6.75 -6.12 -4.56
C ASN A 75 -7.27 -5.11 -3.54
N MET A 76 -6.72 -3.91 -3.54
CA MET A 76 -7.22 -2.79 -2.75
C MET A 76 -8.42 -2.17 -3.47
N ILE A 77 -9.60 -2.36 -2.92
CA ILE A 77 -10.89 -1.93 -3.47
C ILE A 77 -11.21 -0.52 -2.99
N SER A 78 -10.93 -0.25 -1.71
CA SER A 78 -11.00 1.10 -1.16
C SER A 78 -9.99 1.29 -0.04
N TYR A 79 -9.67 2.55 0.24
CA TYR A 79 -8.82 2.91 1.38
C TYR A 79 -9.24 4.27 1.95
N CYS A 80 -8.94 4.47 3.23
CA CYS A 80 -9.05 5.76 3.90
C CYS A 80 -7.76 6.00 4.69
N LEU A 81 -7.11 7.15 4.45
CA LEU A 81 -5.93 7.60 5.17
C LEU A 81 -6.34 8.78 6.06
N MET A 82 -6.24 8.60 7.36
CA MET A 82 -6.49 9.63 8.37
C MET A 82 -5.18 9.96 9.07
N PRO A 83 -5.02 11.16 9.68
CA PRO A 83 -3.74 11.56 10.28
C PRO A 83 -3.12 10.53 11.22
N THR A 84 -3.93 9.76 11.94
CA THR A 84 -3.52 8.81 12.98
C THR A 84 -3.79 7.35 12.66
N HIS A 85 -4.49 7.04 11.57
CA HIS A 85 -4.93 5.67 11.28
C HIS A 85 -5.27 5.46 9.82
N ILE A 86 -5.37 4.19 9.43
CA ILE A 86 -5.58 3.77 8.06
C ILE A 86 -6.59 2.64 8.04
N HIS A 87 -7.47 2.65 7.02
CA HIS A 87 -8.39 1.56 6.71
C HIS A 87 -8.21 1.13 5.26
N PHE A 88 -8.20 -0.18 5.02
CA PHE A 88 -8.22 -0.82 3.71
C PHE A 88 -9.40 -1.78 3.61
N LEU A 89 -9.95 -1.89 2.39
CA LEU A 89 -10.85 -2.95 1.98
C LEU A 89 -10.36 -3.57 0.67
#